data_AF-A0A9J6FLT9-F1
#
_entry.id   AF-A0A9J6FLT9-F1
#
_cell.length_a   1.000
_cell.length_b   1.000
_cell.length_c   1.000
_cell.angle_alpha   90.00
_cell.angle_beta   90.00
_cell.angle_gamma   90.00
#
_symmetry.space_group_name_H-M   'P 1'
#
loop_
_entity.id
_entity.type
_entity.pdbx_description
1 polymer ?
#
loop_
_entity_poly.entity_id
_entity_poly.type
_entity_poly.pdbx_seq_one_letter_code
_entity_poly.pdbx_strand_id
1 'polypeptide(L)'
;MPGNGEACSHVAALLFYMQYVARARQDRSCTDTNNSWLPPYIRKIHARPISEMDFASSAMKKRQLEADMNTSSTVKPDTRQTAPAPTEEEWTCFLSSLIKAGHRPVAASTHPAFSDGFVPAVRSCKGADFRRLYERSLELSNHQSVVSYCDDLYSNVTITTEAVKSIEARTTRQAMSPQWFEYRAGRVTASTLYDVCHTSTDTPSLSLIKRICYPHQDQVNAPQLKYGRQNEANALAKYQQLTKELHHDVEFHQAGLLISQEYVFLGATPGLLVKSSCCGEGTVEVKCPWTVRDGQLCDLLREKSSCVSECEGSLRLKKSHRYYYQIQVQVFVWKREYSEFVLWTCTEIHVERVKADKEFLLLLLRAAEGFFKTVLLPELVCRWFTIEKENQPPAQSLPSTSAAANVARGNQPPAPSQLSTSALANPAQPKCTANVTDASLGQYCVCRGPEKGRMIACDSPACAITWYHFKCVGLKKAPKASKWF
;
A
#
# COMPACT_ATOMS: atom_id res chain seq x y z
N MET A 1 -15.08 -5.56 -4.53
CA MET A 1 -14.62 -4.89 -5.76
C MET A 1 -14.39 -3.41 -5.47
N PRO A 2 -13.17 -3.01 -5.10
CA PRO A 2 -12.75 -1.62 -5.19
C PRO A 2 -12.55 -1.31 -6.68
N GLY A 3 -13.27 -0.31 -7.19
CA GLY A 3 -13.13 0.13 -8.58
C GLY A 3 -11.70 0.60 -8.85
N ASN A 4 -11.15 0.17 -9.98
CA ASN A 4 -9.92 0.69 -10.54
C ASN A 4 -10.06 2.21 -10.63
N GLY A 5 -9.39 2.92 -9.73
CA GLY A 5 -9.50 4.37 -9.58
C GLY A 5 -9.22 5.07 -10.91
N GLU A 6 -10.07 6.05 -11.24
CA GLU A 6 -9.74 7.34 -11.87
C GLU A 6 -10.97 8.09 -12.43
N ALA A 7 -12.18 7.53 -12.32
CA ALA A 7 -13.40 8.34 -12.26
C ALA A 7 -13.87 8.38 -10.79
N CYS A 8 -14.04 9.56 -10.21
CA CYS A 8 -14.33 9.65 -8.78
C CYS A 8 -15.68 8.98 -8.46
N SER A 9 -15.72 8.23 -7.36
CA SER A 9 -16.93 7.63 -6.80
C SER A 9 -18.06 8.65 -6.58
N HIS A 10 -17.76 9.95 -6.57
CA HIS A 10 -18.76 11.01 -6.48
C HIS A 10 -19.65 11.10 -7.72
N VAL A 11 -19.19 10.74 -8.93
CA VAL A 11 -20.06 10.72 -10.12
C VAL A 11 -21.06 9.57 -10.00
N ALA A 12 -20.59 8.38 -9.62
CA ALA A 12 -21.47 7.24 -9.36
C ALA A 12 -22.43 7.51 -8.19
N ALA A 13 -21.95 8.14 -7.11
CA ALA A 13 -22.77 8.52 -5.96
C ALA A 13 -23.80 9.61 -6.32
N LEU A 14 -23.45 10.58 -7.16
CA LEU A 14 -24.36 11.62 -7.63
C LEU A 14 -25.45 11.01 -8.51
N LEU A 15 -25.10 10.13 -9.46
CA LEU A 15 -26.07 9.42 -10.29
C LEU A 15 -26.99 8.52 -9.45
N PHE A 16 -26.45 7.86 -8.43
CA PHE A 16 -27.23 7.05 -7.50
C PHE A 16 -28.17 7.91 -6.63
N TYR A 17 -27.69 9.07 -6.16
CA TYR A 17 -28.49 10.03 -5.41
C TYR A 17 -29.61 10.63 -6.28
N MET A 18 -29.32 11.00 -7.53
CA MET A 18 -30.33 11.47 -8.48
C MET A 18 -31.40 10.40 -8.75
N GLN A 19 -31.00 9.13 -8.86
CA GLN A 19 -31.94 7.99 -8.95
C GLN A 19 -32.80 7.85 -7.69
N TYR A 20 -32.19 7.95 -6.49
CA TYR A 20 -32.93 7.91 -5.23
C TYR A 20 -33.93 9.06 -5.11
N VAL A 21 -33.51 10.30 -5.39
CA VAL A 21 -34.39 11.47 -5.37
C VAL A 21 -35.52 11.34 -6.39
N ALA A 22 -35.24 10.82 -7.59
CA ALA A 22 -36.27 10.56 -8.60
C ALA A 22 -37.33 9.54 -8.11
N ARG A 23 -36.92 8.53 -7.33
CA ARG A 23 -37.83 7.56 -6.69
C ARG A 23 -38.60 8.18 -5.52
N ALA A 24 -37.91 8.91 -4.65
CA ALA A 24 -38.47 9.49 -3.43
C ALA A 24 -39.40 10.69 -3.69
N ARG A 25 -39.32 11.34 -4.87
CA ARG A 25 -40.15 12.50 -5.25
C ARG A 25 -41.66 12.22 -5.31
N GLN A 26 -42.12 10.99 -5.13
CA GLN A 26 -43.55 10.64 -5.12
C GLN A 26 -44.02 9.74 -3.97
N ASP A 27 -43.22 9.52 -2.93
CA ASP A 27 -43.69 8.79 -1.75
C ASP A 27 -44.62 9.69 -0.90
N ARG A 28 -45.93 9.61 -1.16
CA ARG A 28 -46.97 9.94 -0.16
C ARG A 28 -47.20 8.70 0.70
N SER A 29 -47.27 8.86 2.03
CA SER A 29 -47.52 7.74 2.94
C SER A 29 -48.91 7.12 2.73
N CYS A 30 -48.97 5.80 2.84
CA CYS A 30 -50.09 4.93 2.46
C CYS A 30 -51.23 4.81 3.49
N THR A 31 -51.41 5.77 4.41
CA THR A 31 -52.27 5.54 5.60
C THR A 31 -53.77 5.81 5.45
N ASP A 32 -54.29 6.30 4.32
CA ASP A 32 -55.72 6.70 4.25
C ASP A 32 -56.58 6.10 3.12
N THR A 33 -56.12 5.09 2.36
CA THR A 33 -57.03 4.37 1.43
C THR A 33 -56.71 2.89 1.26
N ASN A 34 -57.78 2.09 1.12
CA ASN A 34 -57.74 0.64 1.03
C ASN A 34 -56.92 0.17 -0.20
N ASN A 35 -56.03 -0.79 0.04
CA ASN A 35 -54.94 -1.19 -0.86
C ASN A 35 -55.46 -1.91 -2.12
N SER A 36 -55.17 -1.37 -3.31
CA SER A 36 -55.20 -2.12 -4.56
C SER A 36 -53.74 -2.28 -5.05
N TRP A 37 -53.32 -3.54 -5.10
CA TRP A 37 -52.01 -4.08 -5.45
C TRP A 37 -51.04 -3.15 -6.22
N LEU A 38 -50.03 -2.64 -5.51
CA LEU A 38 -48.74 -2.30 -6.11
C LEU A 38 -47.88 -3.58 -6.21
N PRO A 39 -47.00 -3.69 -7.23
CA PRO A 39 -46.10 -4.83 -7.35
C PRO A 39 -45.25 -4.97 -6.07
N PRO A 40 -44.92 -6.20 -5.66
CA PRO A 40 -44.29 -6.47 -4.38
C PRO A 40 -42.99 -5.67 -4.23
N TYR A 41 -42.77 -5.16 -3.02
CA TYR A 41 -41.58 -4.42 -2.61
C TYR A 41 -40.30 -5.14 -3.06
N ILE A 42 -39.56 -4.54 -3.99
CA ILE A 42 -38.32 -5.10 -4.53
C ILE A 42 -37.24 -5.02 -3.44
N ARG A 43 -37.01 -6.13 -2.72
CA ARG A 43 -36.02 -6.22 -1.64
C ARG A 43 -34.56 -6.19 -2.11
N LYS A 44 -34.30 -6.45 -3.39
CA LYS A 44 -32.95 -6.44 -3.99
C LYS A 44 -33.00 -5.86 -5.40
N ILE A 45 -32.32 -4.74 -5.59
CA ILE A 45 -32.06 -4.18 -6.92
C ILE A 45 -30.70 -4.72 -7.36
N HIS A 46 -30.71 -5.60 -8.36
CA HIS A 46 -29.47 -6.09 -8.97
C HIS A 46 -28.82 -4.97 -9.79
N ALA A 47 -27.52 -4.77 -9.61
CA ALA A 47 -26.75 -3.85 -10.44
C ALA A 47 -26.84 -4.30 -11.90
N ARG A 48 -27.18 -3.38 -12.80
CA ARG A 48 -27.22 -3.61 -14.25
C ARG A 48 -26.40 -2.51 -14.96
N PRO A 49 -25.89 -2.76 -16.17
CA PRO A 49 -25.34 -1.72 -17.02
C PRO A 49 -26.32 -0.55 -17.18
N ILE A 50 -25.82 0.68 -17.23
CA ILE A 50 -26.66 1.89 -17.29
C ILE A 50 -27.57 1.92 -18.53
N SER A 51 -27.12 1.31 -19.64
CA SER A 51 -27.87 1.15 -20.89
C SER A 51 -29.11 0.27 -20.74
N GLU A 52 -29.15 -0.60 -19.73
CA GLU A 52 -30.23 -1.55 -19.46
C GLU A 52 -31.14 -1.08 -18.31
N MET A 53 -30.92 0.14 -17.80
CA MET A 53 -31.71 0.71 -16.72
C MET A 53 -32.85 1.55 -17.28
N ASP A 54 -34.08 1.18 -16.92
CA ASP A 54 -35.27 1.96 -17.24
C ASP A 54 -35.54 3.03 -16.16
N PHE A 55 -35.22 4.27 -16.51
CA PHE A 55 -35.40 5.48 -15.69
C PHE A 55 -36.79 6.12 -15.79
N ALA A 56 -37.74 5.49 -16.50
CA ALA A 56 -39.11 5.96 -16.55
C ALA A 56 -39.70 6.12 -15.14
N SER A 57 -40.45 7.20 -14.92
CA SER A 57 -41.15 7.41 -13.65
C SER A 57 -42.23 6.35 -13.43
N SER A 58 -42.61 6.11 -12.17
CA SER A 58 -43.74 5.22 -11.82
C SER A 58 -45.01 5.58 -12.59
N ALA A 59 -45.26 6.88 -12.80
CA ALA A 59 -46.37 7.39 -13.61
C ALA A 59 -46.24 7.02 -15.10
N MET A 60 -45.04 7.07 -15.69
CA MET A 60 -44.82 6.67 -17.09
C MET A 60 -44.96 5.15 -17.25
N LYS A 61 -44.42 4.35 -16.31
CA LYS A 61 -44.55 2.88 -16.31
C LYS A 61 -45.99 2.43 -16.17
N LYS A 62 -46.75 3.09 -15.28
CA LYS A 62 -48.20 2.87 -15.13
C LYS A 62 -48.93 3.19 -16.44
N ARG A 63 -48.61 4.33 -17.08
CA ARG A 63 -49.20 4.70 -18.37
C ARG A 63 -48.87 3.72 -19.50
N GLN A 64 -47.65 3.17 -19.54
CA GLN A 64 -47.26 2.16 -20.52
C GLN A 64 -48.02 0.85 -20.31
N LEU A 65 -48.09 0.37 -19.06
CA LEU A 65 -48.86 -0.82 -18.70
C LEU A 65 -50.37 -0.66 -18.98
N GLU A 66 -50.92 0.53 -18.73
CA GLU A 66 -52.32 0.86 -19.03
C GLU A 66 -52.58 1.01 -20.53
N ALA A 67 -51.62 1.53 -21.30
CA ALA A 67 -51.69 1.61 -22.76
C ALA A 67 -51.66 0.23 -23.43
N ASP A 68 -50.89 -0.71 -22.85
CA ASP A 68 -50.82 -2.10 -23.34
C ASP A 68 -52.10 -2.91 -23.04
N MET A 69 -52.95 -2.45 -22.10
CA MET A 69 -54.18 -3.15 -21.69
C MET A 69 -55.49 -2.57 -22.25
N ASN A 70 -55.51 -1.35 -22.80
CA ASN A 70 -56.76 -0.71 -23.25
C ASN A 70 -56.61 -0.03 -24.63
N THR A 71 -57.33 -0.55 -25.63
CA THR A 71 -57.46 -0.01 -27.01
C THR A 71 -58.29 1.27 -27.13
N SER A 72 -58.52 2.02 -26.06
CA SER A 72 -59.10 3.37 -26.13
C SER A 72 -58.90 4.12 -24.83
N SER A 73 -57.79 4.86 -24.76
CA SER A 73 -57.64 5.96 -23.82
C SER A 73 -57.01 7.13 -24.57
N THR A 74 -57.77 8.19 -24.77
CA THR A 74 -57.31 9.44 -25.38
C THR A 74 -56.19 10.05 -24.54
N VAL A 75 -54.95 9.85 -24.98
CA VAL A 75 -53.74 10.43 -24.41
C VAL A 75 -53.79 11.95 -24.62
N LYS A 76 -53.75 12.75 -23.55
CA LYS A 76 -53.43 14.19 -23.70
C LYS A 76 -51.99 14.31 -24.20
N PRO A 77 -51.72 15.04 -25.30
CA PRO A 77 -50.38 15.12 -25.88
C PRO A 77 -49.40 15.70 -24.85
N ASP A 78 -48.22 15.07 -24.72
CA ASP A 78 -47.11 15.70 -24.02
C ASP A 78 -46.73 16.96 -24.80
N THR A 79 -46.99 18.12 -24.19
CA THR A 79 -46.75 19.44 -24.79
C THR A 79 -45.33 19.94 -24.53
N ARG A 80 -44.48 19.15 -23.86
CA ARG A 80 -43.06 19.47 -23.78
C ARG A 80 -42.45 19.30 -25.16
N GLN A 81 -42.05 20.41 -25.77
CA GLN A 81 -41.13 20.37 -26.90
C GLN A 81 -39.87 19.63 -26.45
N THR A 82 -39.72 18.39 -26.89
CA THR A 82 -38.44 17.68 -26.85
C THR A 82 -37.51 18.46 -27.76
N ALA A 83 -36.56 19.19 -27.18
CA ALA A 83 -35.47 19.76 -27.96
C ALA A 83 -34.82 18.62 -28.76
N PRO A 84 -34.52 18.83 -30.05
CA PRO A 84 -33.78 17.83 -30.82
C PRO A 84 -32.45 17.54 -30.11
N ALA A 85 -32.02 16.28 -30.14
CA ALA A 85 -30.70 15.93 -29.64
C ALA A 85 -29.65 16.73 -30.42
N PRO A 86 -28.64 17.32 -29.74
CA PRO A 86 -27.58 18.04 -30.43
C PRO A 86 -26.85 17.09 -31.37
N THR A 87 -26.45 17.62 -32.53
CA THR A 87 -25.54 16.92 -33.44
C THR A 87 -24.18 16.71 -32.78
N GLU A 88 -23.40 15.75 -33.30
CA GLU A 88 -22.05 15.47 -32.78
C GLU A 88 -21.14 16.70 -32.94
N GLU A 89 -21.32 17.47 -34.01
CA GLU A 89 -20.60 18.71 -34.29
C GLU A 89 -20.97 19.82 -33.28
N GLU A 90 -22.26 20.02 -33.01
CA GLU A 90 -22.72 21.00 -32.01
C GLU A 90 -22.20 20.66 -30.62
N TRP A 91 -22.25 19.38 -30.26
CA TRP A 91 -21.74 18.90 -28.97
C TRP A 91 -20.22 19.06 -28.86
N THR A 92 -19.48 18.72 -29.92
CA THR A 92 -18.03 18.92 -30.00
C THR A 92 -17.66 20.40 -29.88
N CYS A 93 -18.38 21.28 -30.57
CA CYS A 93 -18.15 22.72 -30.54
C CYS A 93 -18.42 23.32 -29.14
N PHE A 94 -19.50 22.87 -28.49
CA PHE A 94 -19.83 23.26 -27.12
C PHE A 94 -18.71 22.87 -26.13
N LEU A 95 -18.26 21.60 -26.17
CA LEU A 95 -17.18 21.13 -25.31
C LEU A 95 -15.85 21.86 -25.60
N SER A 96 -15.53 22.10 -26.87
CA SER A 96 -14.34 22.86 -27.28
C SER A 96 -14.36 24.28 -26.70
N SER A 97 -15.51 24.95 -26.73
CA SER A 97 -15.68 26.31 -26.20
C SER A 97 -15.46 26.37 -24.69
N LEU A 98 -15.97 25.38 -23.95
CA LEU A 98 -15.73 25.26 -22.51
C LEU A 98 -14.26 25.04 -22.17
N ILE A 99 -13.57 24.17 -22.92
CA ILE A 99 -12.15 23.88 -22.73
C ILE A 99 -11.30 25.11 -23.02
N LYS A 100 -11.58 25.83 -24.11
CA LYS A 100 -10.89 27.10 -24.47
C LYS A 100 -11.09 28.19 -23.42
N ALA A 101 -12.23 28.21 -22.74
CA ALA A 101 -12.51 29.10 -21.61
C ALA A 101 -11.85 28.65 -20.29
N GLY A 102 -11.05 27.58 -20.30
CA GLY A 102 -10.33 27.07 -19.13
C GLY A 102 -11.12 26.10 -18.25
N HIS A 103 -12.34 25.71 -18.65
CA HIS A 103 -13.13 24.73 -17.91
C HIS A 103 -12.74 23.28 -18.29
N ARG A 104 -12.94 22.35 -17.35
CA ARG A 104 -12.75 20.90 -17.58
C ARG A 104 -14.05 20.13 -17.34
N PRO A 105 -15.02 20.19 -18.28
CA PRO A 105 -16.30 19.52 -18.11
C PRO A 105 -16.12 18.00 -18.12
N VAL A 106 -16.77 17.29 -17.19
CA VAL A 106 -16.68 15.82 -17.10
C VAL A 106 -17.14 15.14 -18.39
N ALA A 107 -18.13 15.70 -19.09
CA ALA A 107 -18.61 15.16 -20.37
C ALA A 107 -17.53 15.11 -21.47
N ALA A 108 -16.48 15.94 -21.38
CA ALA A 108 -15.36 15.88 -22.31
C ALA A 108 -14.42 14.69 -22.04
N SER A 109 -14.46 14.08 -20.85
CA SER A 109 -13.67 12.87 -20.57
C SER A 109 -14.19 11.63 -21.30
N THR A 110 -15.46 11.64 -21.70
CA THR A 110 -16.10 10.55 -22.46
C THR A 110 -16.13 10.80 -23.97
N HIS A 111 -15.67 11.97 -24.43
CA HIS A 111 -15.72 12.37 -25.83
C HIS A 111 -14.37 12.10 -26.52
N PRO A 112 -14.30 11.29 -27.59
CA PRO A 112 -13.02 10.87 -28.20
C PRO A 112 -12.07 12.01 -28.57
N ALA A 113 -12.61 13.13 -29.06
CA ALA A 113 -11.81 14.31 -29.43
C ALA A 113 -11.14 15.04 -28.25
N PHE A 114 -11.59 14.81 -27.01
CA PHE A 114 -11.14 15.55 -25.83
C PHE A 114 -10.66 14.66 -24.68
N SER A 115 -10.98 13.37 -24.70
CA SER A 115 -10.73 12.42 -23.61
C SER A 115 -9.25 12.33 -23.23
N ASP A 116 -8.35 12.50 -24.19
CA ASP A 116 -6.90 12.44 -23.96
C ASP A 116 -6.42 13.51 -22.97
N GLY A 117 -7.04 14.69 -22.97
CA GLY A 117 -6.75 15.76 -21.99
C GLY A 117 -7.20 15.46 -20.56
N PHE A 118 -8.00 14.41 -20.38
CA PHE A 118 -8.50 13.91 -19.09
C PHE A 118 -7.79 12.65 -18.62
N VAL A 119 -6.98 12.01 -19.47
CA VAL A 119 -6.08 10.94 -19.04
C VAL A 119 -4.97 11.59 -18.20
N PRO A 120 -4.83 11.27 -16.90
CA PRO A 120 -3.77 11.86 -16.10
C PRO A 120 -2.40 11.56 -16.75
N ALA A 121 -1.49 12.53 -16.80
CA ALA A 121 -0.13 12.31 -17.33
C ALA A 121 0.60 11.13 -16.66
N VAL A 122 0.19 10.78 -15.44
CA VAL A 122 0.64 9.61 -14.69
C VAL A 122 0.23 8.29 -15.35
N ARG A 123 -0.89 8.24 -16.08
CA ARG A 123 -1.41 7.03 -16.72
C ARG A 123 -0.70 6.63 -18.00
N SER A 124 -0.19 7.58 -18.77
CA SER A 124 0.54 7.31 -20.02
C SER A 124 1.97 6.81 -19.76
N CYS A 125 2.40 6.84 -18.50
CA CYS A 125 3.78 6.68 -18.12
C CYS A 125 4.00 5.38 -17.34
N LYS A 126 4.58 4.35 -17.98
CA LYS A 126 4.87 3.06 -17.32
C LYS A 126 5.75 3.22 -16.08
N GLY A 127 6.68 4.18 -16.10
CA GLY A 127 7.54 4.49 -14.97
C GLY A 127 6.85 5.20 -13.81
N ALA A 128 5.55 5.52 -13.90
CA ALA A 128 4.80 6.19 -12.84
C ALA A 128 4.10 5.23 -11.87
N ASP A 129 3.60 4.09 -12.34
CA ASP A 129 2.92 3.09 -11.52
C ASP A 129 3.33 1.66 -11.91
N PHE A 130 4.26 1.09 -11.15
CA PHE A 130 4.80 -0.25 -11.43
C PHE A 130 3.82 -1.39 -11.21
N ARG A 131 2.69 -1.16 -10.53
CA ARG A 131 1.64 -2.19 -10.39
C ARG A 131 1.02 -2.58 -11.73
N ARG A 132 1.18 -1.72 -12.74
CA ARG A 132 0.67 -1.92 -14.12
C ARG A 132 1.63 -2.72 -15.00
N LEU A 133 2.78 -3.12 -14.48
CA LEU A 133 3.77 -3.93 -15.20
C LEU A 133 3.47 -5.43 -15.18
N TYR A 134 2.50 -5.85 -14.36
CA TYR A 134 2.14 -7.25 -14.22
C TYR A 134 1.54 -7.82 -15.52
N GLU A 135 2.15 -8.89 -16.00
CA GLU A 135 1.78 -9.61 -17.21
C GLU A 135 1.56 -11.08 -16.89
N ARG A 136 0.29 -11.49 -16.89
CA ARG A 136 -0.11 -12.85 -16.50
C ARG A 136 0.52 -13.94 -17.37
N SER A 137 0.78 -13.67 -18.65
CA SER A 137 1.41 -14.60 -19.58
C SER A 137 2.83 -15.01 -19.15
N LEU A 138 3.51 -14.18 -18.35
CA LEU A 138 4.87 -14.45 -17.88
C LEU A 138 4.95 -15.34 -16.64
N GLU A 139 3.83 -15.63 -15.95
CA GLU A 139 3.83 -16.45 -14.73
C GLU A 139 4.37 -17.88 -14.97
N LEU A 140 4.05 -18.45 -16.12
CA LEU A 140 4.46 -19.80 -16.53
C LEU A 140 5.71 -19.80 -17.42
N SER A 141 6.32 -18.63 -17.66
CA SER A 141 7.50 -18.52 -18.49
C SER A 141 8.76 -19.00 -17.77
N ASN A 142 9.73 -19.48 -18.56
CA ASN A 142 11.05 -19.85 -18.02
C ASN A 142 11.85 -18.61 -17.60
N HIS A 143 12.89 -18.82 -16.79
CA HIS A 143 13.70 -17.74 -16.21
C HIS A 143 14.33 -16.85 -17.28
N GLN A 144 14.87 -17.43 -18.35
CA GLN A 144 15.54 -16.67 -19.42
C GLN A 144 14.58 -15.69 -20.12
N SER A 145 13.33 -16.12 -20.35
CA SER A 145 12.32 -15.30 -21.01
C SER A 145 11.89 -14.12 -20.13
N VAL A 146 11.74 -14.36 -18.82
CA VAL A 146 11.41 -13.30 -17.85
C VAL A 146 12.55 -12.30 -17.72
N VAL A 147 13.80 -12.77 -17.63
CA VAL A 147 14.98 -11.88 -17.58
C VAL A 147 15.06 -10.99 -18.82
N SER A 148 14.94 -11.58 -20.01
CA SER A 148 14.96 -10.80 -21.27
C SER A 148 13.86 -9.74 -21.31
N TYR A 149 12.64 -10.09 -20.90
CA TYR A 149 11.53 -9.14 -20.84
C TYR A 149 11.79 -8.02 -19.83
N CYS A 150 12.35 -8.35 -18.67
CA CYS A 150 12.74 -7.39 -17.64
C CYS A 150 13.81 -6.41 -18.14
N ASP A 151 14.82 -6.89 -18.87
CA ASP A 151 15.89 -6.04 -19.41
C ASP A 151 15.36 -5.06 -20.46
N ASP A 152 14.49 -5.53 -21.36
CA ASP A 152 13.80 -4.69 -22.35
C ASP A 152 12.90 -3.67 -21.65
N LEU A 153 12.14 -4.10 -20.65
CA LEU A 153 11.25 -3.23 -19.90
C LEU A 153 12.04 -2.15 -19.16
N TYR A 154 13.12 -2.52 -18.48
CA TYR A 154 13.98 -1.58 -17.74
C TYR A 154 14.54 -0.49 -18.67
N SER A 155 15.01 -0.87 -19.85
CA SER A 155 15.58 0.04 -20.84
C SER A 155 14.57 1.05 -21.40
N ASN A 156 13.27 0.72 -21.35
CA ASN A 156 12.19 1.54 -21.91
C ASN A 156 11.37 2.28 -20.84
N VAL A 157 11.57 1.98 -19.55
CA VAL A 157 10.73 2.57 -18.49
C VAL A 157 11.21 3.98 -18.16
N THR A 158 10.35 4.97 -18.42
CA THR A 158 10.66 6.39 -18.21
C THR A 158 9.59 7.07 -17.38
N ILE A 159 9.92 8.24 -16.82
CA ILE A 159 8.96 9.12 -16.13
C ILE A 159 9.10 10.58 -16.51
N THR A 160 7.98 11.21 -16.89
CA THR A 160 7.96 12.62 -17.29
C THR A 160 8.03 13.54 -16.07
N THR A 161 8.54 14.75 -16.27
CA THR A 161 8.65 15.78 -15.22
C THR A 161 7.28 16.14 -14.66
N GLU A 162 6.26 16.19 -15.53
CA GLU A 162 4.87 16.50 -15.18
C GLU A 162 4.28 15.39 -14.31
N ALA A 163 4.56 14.12 -14.62
CA ALA A 163 4.14 12.99 -13.80
C ALA A 163 4.81 13.02 -12.43
N VAL A 164 6.12 13.27 -12.36
CA VAL A 164 6.85 13.39 -11.08
C VAL A 164 6.26 14.51 -10.21
N LYS A 165 6.06 15.71 -10.77
CA LYS A 165 5.46 16.85 -10.06
C LYS A 165 4.03 16.54 -9.59
N SER A 166 3.23 15.88 -10.43
CA SER A 166 1.86 15.49 -10.09
C SER A 166 1.82 14.47 -8.95
N ILE A 167 2.70 13.47 -8.97
CA ILE A 167 2.80 12.45 -7.92
C ILE A 167 3.22 13.09 -6.61
N GLU A 168 4.26 13.92 -6.61
CA GLU A 168 4.74 14.62 -5.42
C GLU A 168 3.60 15.42 -4.77
N ALA A 169 2.95 16.31 -5.54
CA ALA A 169 1.88 17.17 -5.03
C ALA A 169 0.71 16.38 -4.43
N ARG A 170 0.32 15.25 -5.07
CA ARG A 170 -0.80 14.40 -4.62
C ARG A 170 -0.48 13.55 -3.39
N THR A 171 0.81 13.43 -3.05
CA THR A 171 1.29 12.53 -2.00
C THR A 171 1.95 13.27 -0.84
N THR A 172 1.83 14.60 -0.78
CA THR A 172 2.27 15.47 0.32
C THR A 172 1.70 15.10 1.69
N ARG A 173 0.54 14.44 1.74
CA ARG A 173 -0.04 13.89 2.99
C ARG A 173 0.54 12.53 3.41
N GLN A 174 1.53 12.03 2.68
CA GLN A 174 2.33 10.84 2.98
C GLN A 174 1.48 9.64 3.40
N ALA A 175 1.68 9.09 4.61
CA ALA A 175 0.96 7.92 5.12
C ALA A 175 -0.57 8.10 5.23
N MET A 176 -1.08 9.33 5.16
CA MET A 176 -2.52 9.61 5.10
C MET A 176 -3.08 9.61 3.65
N SER A 177 -2.23 9.48 2.65
CA SER A 177 -2.60 9.37 1.23
C SER A 177 -2.49 7.91 0.77
N PRO A 178 -3.60 7.27 0.35
CA PRO A 178 -3.53 5.97 -0.30
C PRO A 178 -2.59 5.99 -1.52
N GLN A 179 -2.65 7.07 -2.32
CA GLN A 179 -1.82 7.24 -3.50
C GLN A 179 -0.31 7.25 -3.19
N TRP A 180 0.08 7.69 -1.99
CA TRP A 180 1.49 7.63 -1.57
C TRP A 180 1.99 6.19 -1.49
N PHE A 181 1.17 5.25 -1.00
CA PHE A 181 1.51 3.83 -1.01
C PHE A 181 1.45 3.23 -2.42
N GLU A 182 0.49 3.66 -3.24
CA GLU A 182 0.35 3.21 -4.63
C GLU A 182 1.61 3.53 -5.45
N TYR A 183 2.09 4.78 -5.41
CA TYR A 183 3.25 5.20 -6.19
C TYR A 183 4.59 4.70 -5.62
N ARG A 184 4.61 4.23 -4.36
CA ARG A 184 5.75 3.54 -3.73
C ARG A 184 5.81 2.06 -4.05
N ALA A 185 4.68 1.44 -4.41
CA ALA A 185 4.63 0.01 -4.67
C ALA A 185 5.61 -0.37 -5.81
N GLY A 186 6.52 -1.30 -5.50
CA GLY A 186 7.56 -1.75 -6.43
C GLY A 186 8.79 -0.87 -6.51
N ARG A 187 8.85 0.26 -5.78
CA ARG A 187 10.03 1.14 -5.77
C ARG A 187 10.90 0.91 -4.56
N VAL A 188 12.20 0.99 -4.78
CA VAL A 188 13.16 1.15 -3.68
C VAL A 188 12.98 2.54 -3.10
N THR A 189 12.60 2.59 -1.83
CA THR A 189 12.45 3.86 -1.10
C THR A 189 13.64 4.11 -0.19
N ALA A 190 13.90 5.36 0.16
CA ALA A 190 14.99 5.72 1.08
C ALA A 190 15.00 4.85 2.37
N SER A 191 13.82 4.59 2.95
CA SER A 191 13.67 3.77 4.16
C SER A 191 13.94 2.27 3.99
N THR A 192 13.84 1.75 2.77
CA THR A 192 14.07 0.32 2.45
C THR A 192 15.45 0.07 1.85
N LEU A 193 16.16 1.10 1.42
CA LEU A 193 17.45 0.99 0.73
C LEU A 193 18.48 0.19 1.54
N TYR A 194 18.59 0.44 2.85
CA TYR A 194 19.51 -0.30 3.70
C TYR A 194 19.28 -1.82 3.58
N ASP A 195 18.02 -2.25 3.65
CA ASP A 195 17.69 -3.67 3.58
C ASP A 195 17.93 -4.24 2.17
N VAL A 196 17.73 -3.42 1.13
CA VAL A 196 18.03 -3.76 -0.27
C VAL A 196 19.54 -3.96 -0.49
N CYS A 197 20.39 -3.11 0.08
CA CYS A 197 21.84 -3.24 -0.04
C CYS A 197 22.44 -4.41 0.76
N HIS A 198 21.67 -5.01 1.67
CA HIS A 198 22.15 -6.08 2.58
C HIS A 198 21.39 -7.40 2.41
N THR A 199 20.53 -7.53 1.40
CA THR A 199 19.86 -8.79 1.08
C THR A 199 20.55 -9.48 -0.09
N SER A 200 20.49 -10.81 -0.14
CA SER A 200 20.96 -11.59 -1.27
C SER A 200 20.04 -11.40 -2.47
N THR A 201 20.59 -11.31 -3.68
CA THR A 201 19.81 -11.37 -4.92
C THR A 201 19.43 -12.79 -5.31
N ASP A 202 20.22 -13.78 -4.89
CA ASP A 202 19.98 -15.20 -5.19
C ASP A 202 18.91 -15.79 -4.27
N THR A 203 18.89 -15.33 -3.02
CA THR A 203 17.95 -15.76 -1.97
C THR A 203 17.34 -14.54 -1.27
N PRO A 204 16.54 -13.74 -2.00
CA PRO A 204 16.05 -12.47 -1.48
C PRO A 204 15.03 -12.66 -0.36
N SER A 205 15.04 -11.71 0.56
CA SER A 205 14.07 -11.68 1.66
C SER A 205 12.65 -11.50 1.13
N LEU A 206 11.81 -12.53 1.24
CA LEU A 206 10.40 -12.46 0.84
C LEU A 206 9.62 -11.39 1.61
N SER A 207 9.97 -11.11 2.87
CA SER A 207 9.34 -10.03 3.63
C SER A 207 9.76 -8.64 3.13
N LEU A 208 11.01 -8.47 2.68
CA LEU A 208 11.43 -7.24 2.03
C LEU A 208 10.72 -7.02 0.70
N ILE A 209 10.64 -8.07 -0.13
CA ILE A 209 9.90 -8.04 -1.39
C ILE A 209 8.45 -7.64 -1.15
N LYS A 210 7.76 -8.29 -0.21
CA LYS A 210 6.36 -7.98 0.11
C LYS A 210 6.17 -6.55 0.61
N ARG A 211 7.08 -6.06 1.45
CA ARG A 211 7.05 -4.67 1.94
C ARG A 211 7.27 -3.64 0.84
N ILE A 212 8.08 -3.94 -0.18
CA ILE A 212 8.33 -3.04 -1.32
C ILE A 212 7.20 -3.13 -2.36
N CYS A 213 6.83 -4.32 -2.80
CA CYS A 213 5.85 -4.53 -3.88
C CYS A 213 4.39 -4.40 -3.43
N TYR A 214 4.09 -4.69 -2.16
CA TYR A 214 2.72 -4.74 -1.62
C TYR A 214 2.56 -3.94 -0.30
N PRO A 215 2.92 -2.64 -0.28
CA PRO A 215 3.01 -1.86 0.96
C PRO A 215 1.68 -1.70 1.72
N HIS A 216 0.54 -1.92 1.07
CA HIS A 216 -0.78 -1.93 1.73
C HIS A 216 -1.05 -3.19 2.56
N GLN A 217 -0.41 -4.32 2.24
CA GLN A 217 -0.68 -5.61 2.86
C GLN A 217 0.21 -5.86 4.09
N ASP A 218 1.33 -5.13 4.20
CA ASP A 218 2.39 -5.41 5.18
C ASP A 218 2.56 -4.27 6.20
N GLN A 219 1.47 -3.92 6.89
CA GLN A 219 1.50 -2.90 7.94
C GLN A 219 2.03 -3.47 9.26
N VAL A 220 3.32 -3.26 9.50
CA VAL A 220 3.98 -3.64 10.75
C VAL A 220 3.45 -2.77 11.91
N ASN A 221 2.85 -3.43 12.90
CA ASN A 221 2.35 -2.78 14.12
C ASN A 221 3.36 -2.92 15.25
N ALA A 222 4.43 -2.12 15.21
CA ALA A 222 5.47 -2.07 16.24
C ALA A 222 5.31 -0.81 17.12
N PRO A 223 5.44 -0.91 18.46
CA PRO A 223 5.34 0.24 19.37
C PRO A 223 6.24 1.42 18.97
N GLN A 224 7.45 1.13 18.52
CA GLN A 224 8.45 2.12 18.09
C GLN A 224 7.96 2.91 16.89
N LEU A 225 7.36 2.24 15.89
CA LEU A 225 6.81 2.89 14.70
C LEU A 225 5.56 3.71 15.02
N LYS A 226 4.76 3.28 16.01
CA LYS A 226 3.60 4.04 16.47
C LYS A 226 4.04 5.32 17.19
N TYR A 227 5.00 5.20 18.10
CA TYR A 227 5.53 6.36 18.84
C TYR A 227 6.17 7.39 17.92
N GLY A 228 7.00 6.95 16.96
CA GLY A 228 7.59 7.83 15.95
C GLY A 228 6.51 8.64 15.22
N ARG A 229 5.50 7.96 14.66
CA ARG A 229 4.39 8.61 13.95
C ARG A 229 3.59 9.59 14.82
N GLN A 230 3.40 9.30 16.10
CA GLN A 230 2.65 10.17 17.01
C GLN A 230 3.42 11.44 17.38
N ASN A 231 4.75 11.39 17.38
CA ASN A 231 5.58 12.49 17.87
C ASN A 231 6.35 13.23 16.78
N GLU A 232 6.33 12.74 15.54
CA GLU A 232 6.99 13.38 14.40
C GLU A 232 6.58 14.85 14.25
N ALA A 233 5.28 15.16 14.39
CA ALA A 233 4.78 16.54 14.32
C ALA A 233 5.34 17.43 15.44
N ASN A 234 5.47 16.91 16.67
CA ASN A 234 6.02 17.66 17.80
C ASN A 234 7.52 17.94 17.60
N ALA A 235 8.25 16.93 17.14
CA ALA A 235 9.67 17.03 16.84
C ALA A 235 9.95 18.01 15.70
N LEU A 236 9.16 17.98 14.62
CA LEU A 236 9.22 18.95 13.53
C LEU A 236 8.91 20.37 14.01
N ALA A 237 7.87 20.55 14.82
CA ALA A 237 7.54 21.86 15.38
C ALA A 237 8.68 22.44 16.22
N LYS A 238 9.33 21.61 17.06
CA LYS A 238 10.48 22.02 17.86
C LYS A 238 11.70 22.37 17.00
N TYR A 239 11.99 21.56 15.99
CA TYR A 239 13.03 21.84 15.01
C TYR A 239 12.79 23.18 14.30
N GLN A 240 11.58 23.39 13.77
CA GLN A 240 11.21 24.61 13.05
C GLN A 240 11.36 25.86 13.92
N GLN A 241 11.01 25.78 15.21
CA GLN A 241 11.22 26.86 16.16
C GLN A 241 12.72 27.20 16.28
N LEU A 242 13.55 26.21 16.58
CA LEU A 242 15.00 26.42 16.76
C LEU A 242 15.66 26.96 15.49
N THR A 243 15.29 26.44 14.32
CA THR A 243 15.87 26.89 13.05
C THR A 243 15.50 28.34 12.74
N LYS A 244 14.28 28.80 13.10
CA LYS A 244 13.89 30.22 12.94
C LYS A 244 14.64 31.16 13.88
N GLU A 245 15.08 30.67 15.04
CA GLU A 245 15.89 31.46 15.99
C GLU A 245 17.35 31.56 15.52
N LEU A 246 17.87 30.53 14.85
CA LEU A 246 19.27 30.45 14.42
C LEU A 246 19.54 30.95 12.99
N HIS A 247 18.53 31.02 12.14
CA HIS A 247 18.67 31.36 10.73
C HIS A 247 17.64 32.41 10.29
N HIS A 248 17.99 33.18 9.25
CA HIS A 248 17.12 34.20 8.65
C HIS A 248 16.45 33.66 7.38
N ASP A 249 15.29 34.24 7.04
CA ASP A 249 14.50 33.92 5.84
C ASP A 249 14.22 32.42 5.67
N VAL A 250 13.83 31.76 6.76
CA VAL A 250 13.63 30.31 6.78
C VAL A 250 12.23 29.94 6.33
N GLU A 251 12.17 29.08 5.32
CA GLU A 251 10.94 28.49 4.80
C GLU A 251 10.92 26.98 5.00
N PHE A 252 9.73 26.44 5.22
CA PHE A 252 9.51 25.02 5.39
C PHE A 252 8.40 24.52 4.47
N HIS A 253 8.62 23.40 3.81
CA HIS A 253 7.65 22.81 2.88
C HIS A 253 7.44 21.32 3.19
N GLN A 254 6.18 20.90 3.16
CA GLN A 254 5.83 19.48 3.19
C GLN A 254 6.29 18.81 1.90
N ALA A 255 6.78 17.57 2.00
CA ALA A 255 7.23 16.80 0.85
C ALA A 255 6.29 15.63 0.57
N GLY A 256 5.96 15.44 -0.70
CA GLY A 256 5.41 14.19 -1.21
C GLY A 256 6.46 13.14 -1.53
N LEU A 257 6.05 12.12 -2.26
CA LEU A 257 6.97 11.18 -2.91
C LEU A 257 7.57 11.83 -4.15
N LEU A 258 8.87 12.09 -4.12
CA LEU A 258 9.62 12.42 -5.33
C LEU A 258 10.24 11.15 -5.90
N ILE A 259 10.03 10.91 -7.20
CA ILE A 259 10.61 9.78 -7.95
C ILE A 259 11.80 10.32 -8.73
N SER A 260 12.94 9.61 -8.70
CA SER A 260 14.09 10.00 -9.52
C SER A 260 13.78 9.73 -11.00
N GLN A 261 14.04 10.73 -11.85
CA GLN A 261 13.87 10.57 -13.30
C GLN A 261 14.99 9.74 -13.92
N GLU A 262 16.19 9.81 -13.35
CA GLU A 262 17.36 9.04 -13.78
C GLU A 262 17.26 7.59 -13.32
N TYR A 263 16.82 7.39 -12.07
CA TYR A 263 16.63 6.08 -11.47
C TYR A 263 15.17 5.91 -11.10
N VAL A 264 14.32 5.66 -12.09
CA VAL A 264 12.87 5.50 -11.92
C VAL A 264 12.50 4.55 -10.78
N PHE A 265 13.27 3.48 -10.55
CA PHE A 265 12.99 2.56 -9.44
C PHE A 265 13.18 3.16 -8.03
N LEU A 266 13.76 4.35 -7.92
CA LEU A 266 14.11 5.02 -6.67
C LEU A 266 13.12 6.16 -6.36
N GLY A 267 12.67 6.24 -5.11
CA GLY A 267 11.85 7.35 -4.63
C GLY A 267 12.12 7.71 -3.17
N ALA A 268 11.88 8.97 -2.82
CA ALA A 268 12.11 9.45 -1.46
C ALA A 268 11.10 10.50 -1.03
N THR A 269 10.75 10.44 0.26
CA THR A 269 9.96 11.46 0.96
C THR A 269 10.74 11.84 2.22
N PRO A 270 11.31 13.05 2.31
CA PRO A 270 11.83 13.58 3.56
C PRO A 270 10.69 13.94 4.51
N GLY A 271 11.00 14.07 5.81
CA GLY A 271 10.01 14.53 6.80
C GLY A 271 9.60 15.98 6.55
N LEU A 272 10.56 16.82 6.16
CA LEU A 272 10.33 18.23 5.81
C LEU A 272 11.39 18.71 4.83
N LEU A 273 11.08 19.74 4.05
CA LEU A 273 12.06 20.51 3.29
C LEU A 273 12.32 21.82 4.03
N VAL A 274 13.58 22.22 4.10
CA VAL A 274 13.99 23.49 4.70
C VAL A 274 14.75 24.31 3.66
N LYS A 275 14.49 25.62 3.65
CA LYS A 275 15.21 26.60 2.84
C LYS A 275 15.57 27.78 3.71
N SER A 276 16.79 28.28 3.62
CA SER A 276 17.19 29.55 4.24
C SER A 276 18.20 30.30 3.38
N SER A 277 18.27 31.62 3.56
CA SER A 277 19.19 32.47 2.79
C SER A 277 20.67 32.16 3.09
N CYS A 278 20.99 31.72 4.32
CA CYS A 278 22.36 31.42 4.73
C CYS A 278 22.81 29.97 4.52
N CYS A 279 21.88 29.00 4.42
CA CYS A 279 22.23 27.57 4.29
C CYS A 279 21.77 26.93 2.98
N GLY A 280 20.96 27.61 2.16
CA GLY A 280 20.41 27.03 0.93
C GLY A 280 19.23 26.09 1.20
N GLU A 281 19.06 25.08 0.35
CA GLU A 281 17.94 24.14 0.38
C GLU A 281 18.40 22.75 0.87
N GLY A 282 17.72 22.21 1.88
CA GLY A 282 18.02 20.92 2.51
C GLY A 282 16.76 20.09 2.77
N THR A 283 16.98 18.81 3.07
CA THR A 283 15.94 17.92 3.62
C THR A 283 16.03 17.87 5.15
N VAL A 284 14.98 17.39 5.80
CA VAL A 284 14.97 17.13 7.25
C VAL A 284 14.43 15.73 7.48
N GLU A 285 15.17 14.93 8.24
CA GLU A 285 14.81 13.58 8.63
C GLU A 285 14.73 13.50 10.15
N VAL A 286 13.51 13.33 10.67
CA VAL A 286 13.23 13.27 12.10
C VAL A 286 13.12 11.83 12.58
N LYS A 287 13.73 11.53 13.73
CA LYS A 287 13.54 10.27 14.43
C LYS A 287 13.25 10.52 15.92
N CYS A 288 12.18 9.89 16.40
CA CYS A 288 11.81 9.90 17.82
C CYS A 288 12.11 8.50 18.41
N PRO A 289 13.29 8.28 19.03
CA PRO A 289 13.69 6.97 19.53
C PRO A 289 12.86 6.52 20.73
N TRP A 290 12.13 5.40 20.57
CA TRP A 290 11.26 4.85 21.61
C TRP A 290 11.99 4.41 22.89
N THR A 291 13.22 3.91 22.77
CA THR A 291 13.98 3.34 23.90
C THR A 291 14.35 4.40 24.93
N VAL A 292 14.63 5.63 24.48
CA VAL A 292 15.07 6.76 25.32
C VAL A 292 14.01 7.87 25.38
N ARG A 293 12.76 7.57 25.04
CA ARG A 293 11.67 8.55 24.94
C ARG A 293 11.44 9.38 26.20
N ASP A 294 11.72 8.81 27.37
CA ASP A 294 11.55 9.39 28.70
C ASP A 294 12.91 9.83 29.32
N GLY A 295 14.01 9.70 28.57
CA GLY A 295 15.39 9.92 29.05
C GLY A 295 16.14 10.97 28.23
N GLN A 296 17.48 10.89 28.25
CA GLN A 296 18.37 11.78 27.51
C GLN A 296 18.83 11.12 26.20
N LEU A 297 19.16 11.91 25.18
CA LEU A 297 19.65 11.39 23.91
C LEU A 297 21.02 10.70 24.05
N CYS A 298 21.82 11.09 25.05
CA CYS A 298 23.09 10.43 25.35
C CYS A 298 22.90 8.95 25.77
N ASP A 299 21.72 8.58 26.28
CA ASP A 299 21.38 7.20 26.64
C ASP A 299 21.44 6.28 25.42
N LEU A 300 21.25 6.81 24.21
CA LEU A 300 21.40 6.05 22.97
C LEU A 300 22.80 5.45 22.83
N LEU A 301 23.84 6.04 23.41
CA LEU A 301 25.21 5.50 23.29
C LEU A 301 25.35 4.12 23.97
N ARG A 302 24.46 3.79 24.92
CA ARG A 302 24.43 2.51 25.62
C ARG A 302 23.67 1.42 24.87
N GLU A 303 22.89 1.79 23.85
CA GLU A 303 22.08 0.86 23.09
C GLU A 303 22.90 0.12 22.02
N LYS A 304 22.79 -1.22 21.98
CA LYS A 304 23.48 -2.04 20.95
C LYS A 304 23.05 -1.67 19.53
N SER A 305 21.78 -1.32 19.35
CA SER A 305 21.18 -0.90 18.08
C SER A 305 21.22 0.61 17.85
N SER A 306 22.08 1.32 18.59
CA SER A 306 22.15 2.77 18.51
C SER A 306 22.50 3.29 17.13
N CYS A 307 21.73 4.27 16.69
CA CYS A 307 21.96 4.98 15.43
C CYS A 307 23.13 5.98 15.51
N VAL A 308 23.58 6.35 16.72
CA VAL A 308 24.61 7.38 16.93
C VAL A 308 25.85 6.81 17.61
N SER A 309 26.96 7.50 17.41
CA SER A 309 28.22 7.36 18.15
C SER A 309 28.67 8.71 18.65
N GLU A 310 29.51 8.73 19.67
CA GLU A 310 30.15 9.96 20.14
C GLU A 310 31.37 10.31 19.28
N CYS A 311 31.47 11.57 18.87
CA CYS A 311 32.62 12.12 18.16
C CYS A 311 32.83 13.56 18.65
N GLU A 312 34.03 13.82 19.18
CA GLU A 312 34.40 15.15 19.72
C GLU A 312 33.40 15.68 20.77
N GLY A 313 32.87 14.80 21.62
CA GLY A 313 31.88 15.14 22.65
C GLY A 313 30.48 15.45 22.12
N SER A 314 30.20 15.16 20.84
CA SER A 314 28.89 15.34 20.20
C SER A 314 28.33 14.01 19.67
N LEU A 315 27.01 13.86 19.67
CA LEU A 315 26.35 12.74 19.01
C LEU A 315 26.47 12.90 17.50
N ARG A 316 26.85 11.82 16.80
CA ARG A 316 26.94 11.76 15.34
C ARG A 316 26.30 10.49 14.82
N LEU A 317 25.54 10.60 13.74
CA LEU A 317 24.91 9.50 13.03
C LEU A 317 25.98 8.55 12.48
N LYS A 318 25.88 7.27 12.83
CA LYS A 318 26.76 6.23 12.31
C LYS A 318 26.53 6.04 10.81
N LYS A 319 27.60 6.14 10.02
CA LYS A 319 27.56 5.88 8.57
C LYS A 319 27.09 4.47 8.20
N SER A 320 27.31 3.49 9.07
CA SER A 320 26.83 2.11 8.90
C SER A 320 25.35 1.92 9.22
N HIS A 321 24.68 2.92 9.82
CA HIS A 321 23.30 2.77 10.26
C HIS A 321 22.29 3.08 9.14
N ARG A 322 21.15 2.38 9.14
CA ARG A 322 20.09 2.51 8.12
C ARG A 322 19.58 3.94 7.88
N TYR A 323 19.63 4.80 8.90
CA TYR A 323 19.23 6.20 8.77
C TYR A 323 20.20 7.01 7.92
N TYR A 324 21.50 6.69 7.92
CA TYR A 324 22.46 7.33 7.03
C TYR A 324 22.16 6.98 5.57
N TYR A 325 21.90 5.70 5.29
CA TYR A 325 21.49 5.23 3.95
C TYR A 325 20.22 5.95 3.47
N GLN A 326 19.24 6.10 4.37
CA GLN A 326 17.99 6.80 4.08
C GLN A 326 18.25 8.28 3.72
N ILE A 327 19.04 8.99 4.53
CA ILE A 327 19.37 10.40 4.31
C ILE A 327 20.10 10.59 2.99
N GLN A 328 21.11 9.75 2.70
CA GLN A 328 21.88 9.86 1.47
C GLN A 328 20.97 9.80 0.24
N VAL A 329 20.04 8.84 0.19
CA VAL A 329 19.08 8.75 -0.92
C VAL A 329 18.09 9.91 -0.95
N GLN A 330 17.62 10.41 0.19
CA GLN A 330 16.74 11.59 0.22
C GLN A 330 17.44 12.80 -0.41
N VAL A 331 18.67 13.08 0.01
CA VAL A 331 19.49 14.19 -0.50
C VAL A 331 19.76 14.03 -2.01
N PHE A 332 20.06 12.80 -2.46
CA PHE A 332 20.24 12.49 -3.88
C PHE A 332 18.97 12.73 -4.71
N VAL A 333 17.85 12.12 -4.32
CA VAL A 333 16.57 12.19 -5.07
C VAL A 333 16.05 13.63 -5.12
N TRP A 334 16.16 14.37 -4.02
CA TRP A 334 15.73 15.78 -3.94
C TRP A 334 16.76 16.78 -4.44
N LYS A 335 17.92 16.32 -4.93
CA LYS A 335 19.02 17.16 -5.43
C LYS A 335 19.42 18.25 -4.41
N ARG A 336 19.59 17.85 -3.16
CA ARG A 336 20.04 18.71 -2.05
C ARG A 336 21.51 18.46 -1.76
N GLU A 337 22.13 19.37 -1.01
CA GLU A 337 23.52 19.21 -0.56
C GLU A 337 23.60 18.51 0.80
N TYR A 338 22.54 18.62 1.60
CA TYR A 338 22.49 18.11 2.96
C TYR A 338 21.08 17.73 3.40
N SER A 339 21.03 16.96 4.49
CA SER A 339 19.85 16.78 5.32
C SER A 339 20.17 17.15 6.76
N GLU A 340 19.23 17.79 7.44
CA GLU A 340 19.24 17.87 8.90
C GLU A 340 18.70 16.56 9.47
N PHE A 341 19.54 15.84 10.20
CA PHE A 341 19.16 14.67 10.97
C PHE A 341 18.75 15.12 12.37
N VAL A 342 17.48 14.90 12.71
CA VAL A 342 16.91 15.37 13.98
C VAL A 342 16.58 14.18 14.85
N LEU A 343 17.16 14.14 16.04
CA LEU A 343 16.76 13.25 17.13
C LEU A 343 15.96 14.04 18.15
N TRP A 344 14.81 13.51 18.55
CA TRP A 344 13.91 14.20 19.47
C TRP A 344 13.36 13.26 20.54
N THR A 345 13.42 13.71 21.79
CA THR A 345 12.67 13.16 22.93
C THR A 345 11.77 14.26 23.52
N CYS A 346 10.94 13.93 24.49
CA CYS A 346 10.11 14.94 25.18
C CYS A 346 10.94 16.01 25.92
N THR A 347 12.24 15.77 26.13
CA THR A 347 13.14 16.60 26.93
C THR A 347 14.22 17.29 26.10
N GLU A 348 14.67 16.66 25.01
CA GLU A 348 15.86 17.09 24.26
C GLU A 348 15.65 17.00 22.75
N ILE A 349 16.40 17.84 22.03
CA ILE A 349 16.50 17.78 20.58
C ILE A 349 17.96 17.93 20.18
N HIS A 350 18.39 17.06 19.27
CA HIS A 350 19.70 17.10 18.65
C HIS A 350 19.52 17.21 17.14
N VAL A 351 20.29 18.12 16.53
CA VAL A 351 20.26 18.37 15.09
C VAL A 351 21.69 18.22 14.55
N GLU A 352 21.87 17.31 13.61
CA GLU A 352 23.13 17.11 12.89
C GLU A 352 22.92 17.36 11.40
N ARG A 353 23.74 18.23 10.81
CA ARG A 353 23.80 18.38 9.36
C ARG A 353 24.61 17.25 8.72
N VAL A 354 23.94 16.40 7.96
CA VAL A 354 24.55 15.30 7.20
C VAL A 354 24.64 15.69 5.72
N LYS A 355 25.87 15.80 5.20
CA LYS A 355 26.13 16.12 3.79
C LYS A 355 26.03 14.91 2.87
N ALA A 356 25.78 15.15 1.59
CA ALA A 356 25.86 14.12 0.56
C ALA A 356 27.27 13.50 0.51
N ASP A 357 27.32 12.18 0.48
CA ASP A 357 28.53 11.36 0.33
C ASP A 357 28.46 10.68 -1.05
N LYS A 358 29.05 11.35 -2.06
CA LYS A 358 28.86 10.99 -3.47
C LYS A 358 29.40 9.61 -3.81
N GLU A 359 30.57 9.24 -3.27
CA GLU A 359 31.18 7.93 -3.50
C GLU A 359 30.33 6.83 -2.90
N PHE A 360 29.86 7.03 -1.67
CA PHE A 360 28.96 6.10 -1.01
C PHE A 360 27.63 5.95 -1.78
N LEU A 361 27.05 7.06 -2.24
CA LEU A 361 25.83 7.06 -3.06
C LEU A 361 25.96 6.23 -4.33
N LEU A 362 27.08 6.33 -5.06
CA LEU A 362 27.30 5.54 -6.27
C LEU A 362 27.27 4.03 -5.99
N LEU A 363 27.85 3.60 -4.86
CA LEU A 363 27.80 2.20 -4.44
C LEU A 363 26.37 1.74 -4.11
N LEU A 364 25.62 2.59 -3.39
CA LEU A 364 24.22 2.30 -3.03
C LEU A 364 23.33 2.19 -4.27
N LEU A 365 23.46 3.11 -5.22
CA LEU A 365 22.67 3.13 -6.44
C LEU A 365 22.94 1.89 -7.30
N ARG A 366 24.21 1.48 -7.44
CA ARG A 366 24.58 0.25 -8.16
C ARG A 366 23.96 -0.99 -7.52
N ALA A 367 24.05 -1.12 -6.19
CA ALA A 367 23.46 -2.25 -5.48
C ALA A 367 21.93 -2.26 -5.61
N ALA A 368 21.28 -1.11 -5.46
CA ALA A 368 19.83 -0.99 -5.56
C ALA A 368 19.32 -1.25 -6.99
N GLU A 369 20.05 -0.81 -8.02
CA GLU A 369 19.74 -1.10 -9.42
C GLU A 369 19.83 -2.59 -9.72
N GLY A 370 20.90 -3.25 -9.25
CA GLY A 370 21.06 -4.70 -9.37
C GLY A 370 19.88 -5.45 -8.75
N PHE A 371 19.53 -5.11 -7.50
CA PHE A 371 18.37 -5.70 -6.83
C PHE A 371 17.05 -5.40 -7.53
N PHE A 372 16.87 -4.20 -8.08
CA PHE A 372 15.66 -3.87 -8.83
C PHE A 372 15.52 -4.76 -10.06
N LYS A 373 16.58 -4.90 -10.87
CA LYS A 373 16.56 -5.72 -12.10
C LYS A 373 16.37 -7.20 -11.83
N THR A 374 17.06 -7.75 -10.84
CA THR A 374 17.09 -9.21 -10.62
C THR A 374 15.99 -9.72 -9.69
N VAL A 375 15.45 -8.85 -8.81
CA VAL A 375 14.46 -9.26 -7.80
C VAL A 375 13.14 -8.54 -7.98
N LEU A 376 13.13 -7.21 -7.93
CA LEU A 376 11.86 -6.46 -7.92
C LEU A 376 11.14 -6.50 -9.27
N LEU A 377 11.85 -6.40 -10.39
CA LEU A 377 11.23 -6.38 -11.71
C LEU A 377 10.58 -7.72 -12.06
N PRO A 378 11.23 -8.89 -11.86
CA PRO A 378 10.58 -10.20 -11.98
C PRO A 378 9.37 -10.36 -11.06
N GLU A 379 9.46 -9.85 -9.82
CA GLU A 379 8.31 -9.85 -8.92
C GLU A 379 7.15 -8.99 -9.44
N LEU A 380 7.44 -7.81 -9.99
CA LEU A 380 6.42 -6.90 -10.50
C LEU A 380 5.74 -7.42 -11.76
N VAL A 381 6.49 -8.07 -12.66
CA VAL A 381 5.94 -8.54 -13.94
C VAL A 381 5.20 -9.86 -13.81
N CYS A 382 5.64 -10.79 -12.95
CA CYS A 382 5.02 -12.12 -12.87
C CYS A 382 5.01 -12.75 -11.48
N ARG A 383 5.26 -11.96 -10.43
CA ARG A 383 5.29 -12.43 -9.02
C ARG A 383 6.24 -13.61 -8.81
N TRP A 384 7.39 -13.53 -9.47
CA TRP A 384 8.37 -14.61 -9.56
C TRP A 384 8.73 -15.25 -8.22
N PHE A 385 8.77 -14.46 -7.13
CA PHE A 385 9.18 -14.93 -5.81
C PHE A 385 8.00 -15.23 -4.88
N THR A 386 6.83 -14.65 -5.12
CA THR A 386 5.68 -14.80 -4.21
C THR A 386 4.63 -15.80 -4.67
N ILE A 387 4.61 -16.19 -5.96
CA ILE A 387 3.82 -17.32 -6.44
C ILE A 387 4.64 -18.61 -6.28
N GLU A 388 4.08 -19.59 -5.56
CA GLU A 388 4.61 -20.96 -5.55
C GLU A 388 4.46 -21.56 -6.95
N LYS A 389 5.57 -21.87 -7.61
CA LYS A 389 5.54 -22.64 -8.86
C LYS A 389 5.27 -24.10 -8.51
N GLU A 390 4.02 -24.52 -8.61
CA GLU A 390 3.71 -25.95 -8.69
C GLU A 390 4.49 -26.53 -9.89
N ASN A 391 5.36 -27.51 -9.62
CA ASN A 391 6.20 -28.27 -10.56
C ASN A 391 7.52 -27.62 -11.02
N GLN A 392 8.46 -27.38 -10.09
CA GLN A 392 9.87 -27.54 -10.43
C GLN A 392 10.43 -28.78 -9.71
N PRO A 393 11.05 -29.75 -10.43
CA PRO A 393 11.80 -30.80 -9.76
C PRO A 393 12.93 -30.17 -8.92
N PRO A 394 13.30 -30.78 -7.78
CA PRO A 394 14.34 -30.24 -6.93
C PRO A 394 15.62 -30.05 -7.75
N ALA A 395 16.19 -28.84 -7.66
CA ALA A 395 17.44 -28.50 -8.31
C ALA A 395 18.48 -29.57 -7.99
N GLN A 396 18.97 -30.26 -9.04
CA GLN A 396 20.13 -31.13 -8.91
C GLN A 396 21.30 -30.26 -8.51
N SER A 397 21.86 -30.52 -7.32
CA SER A 397 23.07 -29.90 -6.83
C SER A 397 24.20 -30.07 -7.86
N LEU A 398 24.74 -28.96 -8.36
CA LEU A 398 26.01 -28.97 -9.09
C LEU A 398 27.11 -29.53 -8.17
N PRO A 399 27.98 -30.43 -8.65
CA PRO A 399 29.00 -31.03 -7.82
C PRO A 399 30.03 -29.99 -7.37
N SER A 400 30.13 -29.84 -6.04
CA SER A 400 31.18 -29.10 -5.35
C SER A 400 32.54 -29.74 -5.65
N THR A 401 33.38 -29.05 -6.43
CA THR A 401 34.81 -29.34 -6.51
C THR A 401 35.52 -28.61 -5.37
N SER A 402 35.91 -29.36 -4.35
CA SER A 402 36.81 -28.92 -3.29
C SER A 402 38.25 -29.00 -3.78
N ALA A 403 38.94 -27.86 -3.85
CA ALA A 403 40.41 -27.83 -3.90
C ALA A 403 40.93 -26.67 -3.03
N ALA A 404 41.37 -27.08 -1.83
CA ALA A 404 42.45 -26.54 -1.00
C ALA A 404 42.79 -25.03 -1.03
N ALA A 405 42.64 -24.40 0.15
CA ALA A 405 43.68 -23.54 0.73
C ALA A 405 43.48 -23.43 2.25
N ASN A 406 44.25 -24.22 3.01
CA ASN A 406 44.50 -24.04 4.44
C ASN A 406 45.56 -22.95 4.62
N VAL A 407 45.28 -21.87 5.37
CA VAL A 407 46.29 -21.17 6.18
C VAL A 407 45.64 -20.58 7.46
N ALA A 408 46.04 -21.18 8.59
CA ALA A 408 46.38 -20.63 9.90
C ALA A 408 45.51 -19.55 10.60
N ARG A 409 45.05 -19.94 11.80
CA ARG A 409 45.13 -19.26 13.13
C ARG A 409 44.12 -19.99 14.03
N GLY A 410 44.37 -20.49 15.23
CA GLY A 410 45.39 -20.22 16.23
C GLY A 410 44.68 -20.33 17.59
N ASN A 411 44.93 -21.44 18.29
CA ASN A 411 44.75 -21.79 19.72
C ASN A 411 43.99 -20.85 20.69
N GLN A 412 43.08 -21.45 21.49
CA GLN A 412 43.09 -21.65 22.97
C GLN A 412 41.65 -21.61 23.62
N PRO A 413 41.41 -22.08 24.87
CA PRO A 413 41.02 -23.45 25.28
C PRO A 413 39.63 -23.50 25.98
N PRO A 414 39.12 -24.67 26.45
CA PRO A 414 37.73 -24.84 26.91
C PRO A 414 37.54 -24.56 28.40
N ALA A 415 36.31 -24.17 28.79
CA ALA A 415 35.86 -24.05 30.18
C ALA A 415 35.07 -25.32 30.65
N PRO A 416 35.08 -25.67 31.95
CA PRO A 416 34.74 -27.01 32.42
C PRO A 416 33.32 -27.20 33.02
N SER A 417 32.84 -28.44 32.90
CA SER A 417 31.99 -29.28 33.76
C SER A 417 30.91 -28.72 34.73
N GLN A 418 29.69 -29.23 34.52
CA GLN A 418 28.76 -29.91 35.46
C GLN A 418 28.44 -29.32 36.86
N LEU A 419 27.15 -29.23 37.24
CA LEU A 419 26.43 -30.27 38.00
C LEU A 419 25.01 -29.81 38.43
N SER A 420 24.17 -30.83 38.52
CA SER A 420 22.78 -30.93 38.96
C SER A 420 22.61 -31.00 40.49
N THR A 421 21.44 -30.58 41.01
CA THR A 421 20.80 -31.17 42.21
C THR A 421 19.26 -31.15 42.14
N SER A 422 18.72 -32.35 42.31
CA SER A 422 17.37 -32.84 42.65
C SER A 422 16.98 -32.54 44.12
N ALA A 423 15.78 -32.73 44.70
CA ALA A 423 14.40 -33.08 44.36
C ALA A 423 13.56 -33.12 45.68
N LEU A 424 12.29 -33.54 45.58
CA LEU A 424 11.35 -34.13 46.57
C LEU A 424 10.22 -33.20 47.08
N ALA A 425 8.93 -33.59 47.18
CA ALA A 425 8.21 -34.81 46.78
C ALA A 425 6.67 -34.58 46.81
N ASN A 426 5.98 -35.48 46.10
CA ASN A 426 4.54 -35.69 45.84
C ASN A 426 3.74 -36.30 47.04
N PRO A 427 2.40 -36.51 46.96
CA PRO A 427 1.75 -37.74 46.40
C PRO A 427 0.39 -37.48 45.68
N ALA A 428 -0.31 -38.32 44.91
CA ALA A 428 -0.20 -39.61 44.20
C ALA A 428 -1.55 -39.76 43.39
N GLN A 429 -1.58 -39.96 42.06
CA GLN A 429 -1.82 -41.21 41.27
C GLN A 429 -3.24 -41.85 41.35
N PRO A 430 -3.82 -42.42 40.25
CA PRO A 430 -3.27 -43.59 39.53
C PRO A 430 -3.27 -43.58 37.98
N LYS A 431 -2.48 -44.50 37.42
CA LYS A 431 -2.16 -44.75 36.00
C LYS A 431 -3.17 -45.71 35.33
N CYS A 432 -3.22 -45.69 34.00
CA CYS A 432 -3.31 -46.89 33.14
C CYS A 432 -2.66 -46.63 31.77
N THR A 433 -2.02 -47.67 31.24
CA THR A 433 -1.19 -47.74 30.03
C THR A 433 -1.96 -48.29 28.81
N ALA A 434 -1.67 -47.83 27.60
CA ALA A 434 -1.58 -48.64 26.36
C ALA A 434 -1.23 -47.78 25.13
N ASN A 435 -0.27 -48.24 24.33
CA ASN A 435 -0.05 -47.80 22.95
C ASN A 435 -1.15 -48.36 22.05
N VAL A 436 -1.78 -47.51 21.21
CA VAL A 436 -2.48 -47.93 19.98
C VAL A 436 -2.16 -46.94 18.87
N THR A 437 -1.74 -47.50 17.74
CA THR A 437 -1.47 -46.86 16.45
C THR A 437 -2.77 -46.59 15.67
N ASP A 438 -2.77 -45.46 14.96
CA ASP A 438 -3.47 -45.13 13.70
C ASP A 438 -5.02 -45.03 13.64
N ALA A 439 -5.46 -44.05 12.83
CA ALA A 439 -6.80 -43.81 12.27
C ALA A 439 -7.94 -43.28 13.18
N SER A 440 -7.97 -41.95 13.41
CA SER A 440 -9.23 -41.19 13.35
C SER A 440 -9.02 -39.83 12.68
N LEU A 441 -9.41 -39.80 11.41
CA LEU A 441 -9.30 -38.69 10.48
C LEU A 441 -10.16 -37.48 10.89
N GLY A 442 -9.49 -36.35 11.11
CA GLY A 442 -9.91 -35.01 10.68
C GLY A 442 -11.38 -34.74 10.37
N GLN A 443 -12.24 -34.79 11.39
CA GLN A 443 -13.69 -34.71 11.19
C GLN A 443 -14.29 -33.31 11.41
N TYR A 444 -13.48 -32.34 11.82
CA TYR A 444 -13.94 -30.99 12.13
C TYR A 444 -13.27 -29.93 11.26
N CYS A 445 -14.05 -28.90 10.93
CA CYS A 445 -13.66 -27.71 10.18
C CYS A 445 -13.26 -27.97 8.71
N VAL A 446 -13.25 -26.91 7.90
CA VAL A 446 -12.82 -26.96 6.49
C VAL A 446 -11.37 -27.41 6.30
N CYS A 447 -10.53 -27.25 7.33
CA CYS A 447 -9.15 -27.72 7.32
C CYS A 447 -9.01 -29.23 7.60
N ARG A 448 -10.11 -29.93 7.89
CA ARG A 448 -10.14 -31.35 8.29
C ARG A 448 -9.15 -31.64 9.42
N GLY A 449 -9.03 -30.70 10.35
CA GLY A 449 -8.15 -30.81 11.50
C GLY A 449 -8.86 -31.47 12.70
N PRO A 450 -8.11 -31.87 13.72
CA PRO A 450 -8.70 -32.33 14.97
C PRO A 450 -9.41 -31.17 15.69
N GLU A 451 -10.22 -31.51 16.70
CA GLU A 451 -10.80 -30.52 17.61
C GLU A 451 -9.68 -29.76 18.32
N LYS A 452 -9.62 -28.43 18.14
CA LYS A 452 -8.53 -27.61 18.67
C LYS A 452 -8.94 -26.16 18.87
N GLY A 453 -8.74 -25.66 20.09
CA GLY A 453 -8.96 -24.25 20.43
C GLY A 453 -10.45 -23.87 20.36
N ARG A 454 -10.74 -22.59 20.11
CA ARG A 454 -12.13 -22.09 20.05
C ARG A 454 -12.78 -22.45 18.72
N MET A 455 -13.95 -23.10 18.80
CA MET A 455 -14.72 -23.57 17.65
C MET A 455 -16.16 -23.04 17.70
N ILE A 456 -16.79 -22.91 16.54
CA ILE A 456 -18.19 -22.50 16.37
C ILE A 456 -18.96 -23.59 15.64
N ALA A 457 -20.17 -23.89 16.11
CA ALA A 457 -21.06 -24.86 15.50
C ALA A 457 -21.97 -24.19 14.45
N CYS A 458 -22.27 -24.92 13.37
CA CYS A 458 -23.33 -24.59 12.43
C CYS A 458 -24.60 -25.34 12.86
N ASP A 459 -25.68 -24.59 13.06
CA ASP A 459 -26.99 -25.06 13.50
C ASP A 459 -27.89 -25.55 12.35
N SER A 460 -27.41 -25.45 11.10
CA SER A 460 -28.13 -26.00 9.95
C SER A 460 -28.12 -27.54 10.01
N PRO A 461 -29.30 -28.20 10.03
CA PRO A 461 -29.38 -29.66 10.06
C PRO A 461 -28.86 -30.34 8.77
N ALA A 462 -28.61 -29.56 7.71
CA ALA A 462 -27.99 -30.03 6.47
C ALA A 462 -26.46 -29.82 6.42
N CYS A 463 -25.83 -29.32 7.48
CA CYS A 463 -24.40 -29.01 7.50
C CYS A 463 -23.55 -30.26 7.74
N ALA A 464 -22.73 -30.65 6.74
CA ALA A 464 -21.93 -31.87 6.78
C ALA A 464 -20.77 -31.85 7.80
N ILE A 465 -20.24 -30.68 8.17
CA ILE A 465 -19.02 -30.54 9.01
C ILE A 465 -19.36 -30.19 10.46
N THR A 466 -20.51 -29.55 10.71
CA THR A 466 -21.05 -29.12 12.01
C THR A 466 -20.19 -28.17 12.87
N TRP A 467 -18.86 -28.30 12.94
CA TRP A 467 -17.98 -27.50 13.79
C TRP A 467 -16.79 -26.91 13.02
N TYR A 468 -16.45 -25.65 13.31
CA TYR A 468 -15.40 -24.91 12.61
C TYR A 468 -14.47 -24.17 13.58
N HIS A 469 -13.16 -24.19 13.34
CA HIS A 469 -12.21 -23.38 14.13
C HIS A 469 -12.40 -21.89 13.83
N PHE A 470 -12.38 -21.07 14.88
CA PHE A 470 -12.50 -19.60 14.76
C PHE A 470 -11.55 -19.01 13.71
N LYS A 471 -10.28 -19.44 13.73
CA LYS A 471 -9.26 -18.96 12.79
C LYS A 471 -9.60 -19.31 11.33
N CYS A 472 -10.15 -20.50 11.09
CA CYS A 472 -10.50 -20.98 9.75
C CYS A 472 -11.72 -20.27 9.15
N VAL A 473 -12.63 -19.76 10.00
CA VAL A 473 -13.79 -18.95 9.57
C VAL A 473 -13.62 -17.45 9.85
N GLY A 474 -12.40 -16.99 10.17
CA GLY A 474 -12.08 -15.56 10.35
C GLY A 474 -12.61 -14.91 11.65
N LEU A 475 -13.12 -15.70 12.59
CA LEU A 475 -13.62 -15.20 13.88
C LEU A 475 -12.48 -14.95 14.87
N LYS A 476 -12.47 -13.76 15.49
CA LYS A 476 -11.52 -13.42 16.57
C LYS A 476 -12.13 -13.57 17.97
N LYS A 477 -13.45 -13.50 18.09
CA LYS A 477 -14.24 -13.58 19.32
C LYS A 477 -15.57 -14.28 19.03
N ALA A 478 -16.20 -14.86 20.06
CA ALA A 478 -17.50 -15.51 19.92
C ALA A 478 -18.57 -14.44 19.60
N PRO A 479 -19.52 -14.72 18.68
CA PRO A 479 -20.67 -13.87 18.46
C PRO A 479 -21.45 -13.67 19.76
N LYS A 480 -21.89 -12.43 20.04
CA LYS A 480 -22.62 -12.10 21.28
C LYS A 480 -24.12 -12.42 21.20
N ALA A 481 -24.65 -12.70 20.01
CA ALA A 481 -26.06 -12.99 19.78
C ALA A 481 -26.26 -14.49 19.48
N SER A 482 -27.37 -15.05 19.95
CA SER A 482 -27.73 -16.46 19.75
C SER A 482 -28.10 -16.81 18.30
N LYS A 483 -28.39 -15.80 17.46
CA LYS A 483 -28.57 -15.94 16.01
C LYS A 483 -27.75 -14.88 15.30
N TRP A 484 -26.95 -15.30 14.33
CA TRP A 484 -26.13 -14.45 13.48
C TRP A 484 -26.31 -14.92 12.04
N PHE A 485 -26.60 -14.00 11.12
CA PHE A 485 -26.82 -14.28 9.70
C PHE A 485 -26.02 -13.31 8.84
#